data_AF-A0A0H5CR59-F1
#
_entry.id   AF-A0A0H5CR59-F1
#
_cell.length_a   1.000
_cell.length_b   1.000
_cell.length_c   1.000
_cell.angle_alpha   90.00
_cell.angle_beta   90.00
_cell.angle_gamma   90.00
#
_symmetry.space_group_name_H-M   'P 1'
#
loop_
_entity.id
_entity.type
_entity.pdbx_description
1 polymer ?
#
loop_
_entity_poly.entity_id
_entity_poly.type
_entity_poly.pdbx_seq_one_letter_code
_entity_poly.pdbx_strand_id
1 'polypeptide(L)'
;MRLREENGLLRVMLVDTQWPGAIRRRPPAVRLRPNEWVRWQITYRQATSLGRGPWYYSLETLNLAYGPVASPDAFLGAPTHVVDERRQHTRYVRIQ
;
A
#
# COMPACT_ATOMS: atom_id res chain seq x y z
N MET A 1 0.50 1.12 -8.97
CA MET A 1 -0.81 1.26 -8.31
C MET A 1 -1.91 1.22 -9.38
N ARG A 2 -3.11 0.72 -9.04
CA ARG A 2 -4.30 0.74 -9.88
C ARG A 2 -5.43 1.45 -9.14
N LEU A 3 -6.05 2.41 -9.81
CA LEU A 3 -7.19 3.19 -9.33
C LEU A 3 -8.39 2.85 -10.19
N ARG A 4 -9.56 2.65 -9.58
CA ARG A 4 -10.81 2.39 -10.31
C ARG A 4 -12.00 2.88 -9.51
N GLU A 5 -12.90 3.62 -10.16
CA GLU A 5 -14.19 3.95 -9.55
C GLU A 5 -15.17 2.78 -9.73
N GLU A 6 -15.81 2.36 -8.63
CA GLU A 6 -16.83 1.31 -8.59
C GLU A 6 -17.90 1.69 -7.57
N ASN A 7 -19.16 1.75 -7.98
CA ASN A 7 -20.31 2.07 -7.10
C ASN A 7 -20.16 3.39 -6.32
N GLY A 8 -19.58 4.43 -6.94
CA GLY A 8 -19.37 5.75 -6.30
C GLY A 8 -18.22 5.79 -5.29
N LEU A 9 -17.38 4.74 -5.24
CA LEU A 9 -16.19 4.68 -4.41
C LEU A 9 -14.94 4.60 -5.29
N LEU A 10 -13.86 5.24 -4.87
CA LEU A 10 -12.55 5.02 -5.45
C LEU A 10 -11.90 3.79 -4.81
N ARG A 11 -11.69 2.75 -5.60
CA ARG A 11 -10.92 1.58 -5.23
C ARG A 11 -9.44 1.82 -5.52
N VAL A 12 -8.63 1.79 -4.45
CA VAL A 12 -7.18 1.98 -4.47
C VAL A 12 -6.49 0.64 -4.24
N MET A 13 -5.70 0.17 -5.20
CA MET A 13 -4.98 -1.10 -5.11
C MET A 13 -3.50 -0.91 -5.45
N LEU A 14 -2.63 -1.42 -4.58
CA LEU A 14 -1.24 -1.64 -4.96
C LEU A 14 -1.15 -2.91 -5.81
N VAL A 15 -0.59 -2.76 -7.00
CA VAL A 15 -0.35 -3.88 -7.92
C VAL A 15 1.00 -4.44 -7.54
N ASP A 16 1.08 -5.76 -7.35
CA ASP A 16 2.35 -6.42 -7.13
C ASP A 16 3.23 -6.22 -8.37
N THR A 17 4.36 -5.53 -8.17
CA THR A 17 5.46 -5.59 -9.12
C THR A 17 5.95 -7.02 -9.12
N GLN A 18 5.89 -7.67 -10.30
CA GLN A 18 6.11 -9.10 -10.52
C GLN A 18 7.58 -9.55 -10.30
N TRP A 19 8.28 -9.02 -9.29
CA TRP A 19 9.62 -9.47 -8.97
C TRP A 19 9.59 -10.76 -8.14
N PRO A 20 10.25 -11.83 -8.60
CA PRO A 20 10.42 -13.04 -7.81
C PRO A 20 11.12 -12.72 -6.49
N GLY A 21 10.44 -13.01 -5.37
CA GLY A 21 10.90 -12.70 -4.02
C GLY A 21 10.28 -11.44 -3.39
N ALA A 22 9.49 -10.67 -4.13
CA ALA A 22 8.70 -9.57 -3.58
C ALA A 22 7.55 -10.10 -2.70
N ILE A 23 7.27 -9.36 -1.63
CA ILE A 23 6.39 -9.69 -0.49
C ILE A 23 5.16 -10.52 -0.89
N ARG A 24 5.04 -11.73 -0.31
CA ARG A 24 3.79 -12.50 -0.39
C ARG A 24 2.70 -11.81 0.44
N ARG A 25 1.74 -11.22 -0.28
CA ARG A 25 0.46 -10.59 0.12
C ARG A 25 0.54 -9.10 0.46
N ARG A 26 0.29 -8.25 -0.54
CA ARG A 26 -0.15 -6.87 -0.31
C ARG A 26 -1.47 -6.84 0.48
N PRO A 27 -1.71 -5.78 1.27
CA PRO A 27 -3.04 -5.50 1.81
C PRO A 27 -4.10 -5.49 0.70
N PRO A 28 -5.36 -5.86 1.02
CA PRO A 28 -6.46 -5.73 0.08
C PRO A 28 -6.66 -4.27 -0.35
N ALA A 29 -7.38 -4.08 -1.45
CA ALA A 29 -7.70 -2.73 -1.93
C ALA A 29 -8.50 -1.93 -0.90
N VAL A 30 -8.14 -0.66 -0.73
CA VAL A 30 -8.88 0.31 0.08
C VAL A 30 -9.97 0.94 -0.79
N ARG A 31 -11.13 1.22 -0.20
CA ARG A 31 -12.23 1.94 -0.89
C ARG A 31 -12.44 3.28 -0.20
N LEU A 32 -12.41 4.36 -0.97
CA LEU A 32 -12.60 5.72 -0.50
C LEU A 32 -13.94 6.27 -1.00
N ARG A 33 -14.70 6.91 -0.11
CA ARG A 33 -15.77 7.84 -0.51
C ARG A 33 -15.19 9.21 -0.86
N PRO A 34 -15.95 10.08 -1.56
CA PRO A 34 -15.56 11.47 -1.71
C PRO A 34 -15.28 12.13 -0.34
N ASN A 35 -14.22 12.94 -0.25
CA ASN A 35 -13.65 13.53 0.95
C ASN A 35 -12.92 12.56 1.91
N GLU A 36 -12.89 11.25 1.63
CA GLU A 36 -12.05 10.33 2.39
C GLU A 36 -10.63 10.29 1.82
N TRP A 37 -9.66 9.98 2.68
CA TRP A 37 -8.29 9.75 2.26
C TRP A 37 -7.61 8.64 3.04
N VAL A 38 -6.59 8.04 2.42
CA VAL A 38 -5.77 6.98 2.98
C VAL A 38 -4.34 7.46 3.20
N ARG A 39 -3.77 7.09 4.35
CA ARG A 39 -2.31 7.06 4.56
C ARG A 39 -1.85 5.61 4.50
N TRP A 40 -1.09 5.27 3.46
CA TRP A 40 -0.56 3.93 3.25
C TRP A 40 0.97 3.93 3.38
N GLN A 41 1.47 3.23 4.39
CA GLN A 41 2.90 3.00 4.61
C GLN A 41 3.30 1.70 3.89
N ILE A 42 3.87 1.86 2.70
CA ILE A 42 4.17 0.80 1.75
C ILE A 42 5.58 0.30 2.00
N THR A 43 5.72 -1.00 2.21
CA THR A 43 7.02 -1.64 2.38
C THR A 43 7.43 -2.30 1.07
N TYR A 44 8.64 -2.04 0.60
CA TYR A 44 9.25 -2.80 -0.49
C TYR A 44 10.42 -3.60 0.06
N ARG A 45 10.35 -4.91 -0.18
CA ARG A 45 11.43 -5.88 0.11
C ARG A 45 11.65 -6.66 -1.17
N GLN A 46 12.78 -6.43 -1.82
CA GLN A 46 13.09 -7.09 -3.09
C GLN A 46 14.56 -7.50 -3.14
N ALA A 47 14.83 -8.64 -3.74
CA ALA A 47 16.18 -9.08 -4.05
C ALA A 47 16.52 -8.71 -5.50
N THR A 48 17.71 -8.17 -5.74
CA THR A 48 18.12 -7.67 -7.07
C THR A 48 18.27 -8.75 -8.15
N SER A 49 18.32 -10.03 -7.76
CA SER A 49 18.62 -11.16 -8.67
C SER A 49 17.66 -12.34 -8.51
N LEU A 50 16.34 -12.13 -8.66
CA LEU A 50 15.32 -13.21 -8.56
C LEU A 50 15.42 -14.00 -7.24
N GLY A 51 15.66 -13.30 -6.13
CA GLY A 51 15.81 -13.93 -4.81
C GLY A 51 17.24 -14.34 -4.41
N ARG A 52 18.24 -14.16 -5.29
CA ARG A 52 19.64 -14.56 -5.02
C ARG A 52 20.63 -13.42 -4.80
N GLY A 53 20.21 -12.18 -5.08
CA GLY A 53 21.04 -10.99 -4.96
C GLY A 53 20.89 -10.27 -3.61
N PRO A 54 21.65 -9.19 -3.40
CA PRO A 54 21.45 -8.29 -2.27
C PRO A 54 19.99 -7.88 -2.11
N TRP A 55 19.58 -7.76 -0.86
CA TRP A 55 18.26 -7.28 -0.50
C TRP A 55 18.23 -5.76 -0.50
N TYR A 56 17.20 -5.20 -1.12
CA TYR A 56 16.85 -3.79 -1.02
C TYR A 56 15.58 -3.62 -0.20
N TYR A 57 15.62 -2.62 0.68
CA TYR A 57 14.54 -2.24 1.57
C TYR A 57 14.20 -0.77 1.36
N SER A 58 12.96 -0.46 1.03
CA SER A 58 12.43 0.91 1.10
C SER A 58 11.07 0.95 1.80
N LEU A 59 10.79 2.11 2.39
CA LEU A 59 9.52 2.45 3.00
C LEU A 59 9.04 3.74 2.36
N GLU A 60 7.86 3.67 1.74
CA GLU A 60 7.22 4.83 1.11
C GLU A 60 5.90 5.15 1.82
N THR A 61 5.51 6.42 1.83
CA THR A 61 4.19 6.84 2.33
C THR A 61 3.38 7.42 1.19
N LEU A 62 2.23 6.80 0.90
CA LEU A 62 1.24 7.29 -0.03
C LEU A 62 0.10 7.95 0.75
N ASN A 63 -0.12 9.24 0.52
CA ASN A 63 -1.33 9.93 0.93
C ASN A 63 -2.20 10.14 -0.30
N LEU A 64 -3.43 9.62 -0.29
CA LEU A 64 -4.36 9.72 -1.42
C LEU A 64 -5.75 10.06 -0.93
N ALA A 65 -6.27 11.20 -1.38
CA ALA A 65 -7.65 11.63 -1.15
C ALA A 65 -8.51 11.40 -2.40
N TYR A 66 -9.81 11.18 -2.21
CA TYR A 66 -10.76 11.04 -3.30
C TYR A 66 -11.80 12.16 -3.30
N GLY A 67 -12.07 12.74 -4.47
CA GLY A 67 -13.03 13.84 -4.63
C GLY A 67 -12.49 15.19 -4.17
N PRO A 68 -13.37 16.19 -3.98
CA PRO A 68 -12.99 17.47 -3.40
C PRO A 68 -12.32 17.25 -2.04
N VAL A 69 -11.24 17.95 -1.77
CA VAL A 69 -10.59 17.92 -0.46
C VAL A 69 -11.00 19.17 0.29
N ALA A 70 -11.63 18.99 1.46
CA ALA A 70 -12.23 20.09 2.22
C ALA A 70 -11.21 21.13 2.73
N SER A 71 -9.93 20.75 2.85
CA SER A 71 -8.85 21.63 3.30
C SER A 71 -7.53 21.30 2.59
N PRO A 72 -6.70 22.31 2.23
CA PRO A 72 -5.34 22.09 1.75
C PRO A 72 -4.47 21.26 2.71
N ASP A 73 -4.80 21.29 4.01
CA ASP A 73 -4.05 20.62 5.07
C ASP A 73 -4.61 19.23 5.41
N ALA A 74 -5.48 18.65 4.58
CA ALA A 74 -6.14 17.39 4.87
C ALA A 74 -5.17 16.26 5.24
N PHE A 75 -3.99 16.21 4.63
CA PHE A 75 -2.97 15.18 4.90
C PHE A 75 -2.18 15.38 6.20
N LEU A 76 -2.28 16.56 6.82
CA LEU A 76 -1.68 16.84 8.12
C LEU A 76 -2.55 16.31 9.27
N GLY A 77 -3.84 16.10 9.02
CA GLY A 77 -4.80 15.57 9.98
C GLY A 77 -4.77 14.04 10.11
N ALA A 78 -5.82 13.52 10.77
CA ALA A 78 -6.04 12.08 10.89
C ALA A 78 -6.60 11.52 9.57
N PRO A 79 -6.00 10.44 9.02
CA PRO A 79 -6.54 9.78 7.84
C PRO A 79 -7.82 9.02 8.16
N THR A 80 -8.72 8.94 7.17
CA THR A 80 -9.89 8.07 7.25
C THR A 80 -9.48 6.61 7.24
N HIS A 81 -8.48 6.26 6.43
CA HIS A 81 -7.95 4.91 6.31
C HIS A 81 -6.44 4.88 6.57
N VAL A 82 -5.99 3.93 7.38
CA VAL A 82 -4.57 3.67 7.63
C VAL A 82 -4.24 2.28 7.15
N VAL A 83 -3.20 2.17 6.31
CA VAL A 83 -2.61 0.89 5.94
C VAL A 83 -1.14 0.92 6.31
N ASP A 84 -0.72 0.02 7.20
CA ASP A 84 0.69 -0.12 7.59
C ASP A 84 1.15 -1.54 7.26
N GLU A 85 1.90 -1.67 6.15
CA GLU A 85 2.40 -2.97 5.70
C GLU A 85 3.44 -3.57 6.66
N ARG A 86 4.08 -2.76 7.51
CA ARG A 86 5.06 -3.25 8.50
C ARG A 86 4.40 -4.06 9.61
N ARG A 87 3.10 -3.81 9.86
CA ARG A 87 2.29 -4.57 10.82
C ARG A 87 1.81 -5.90 10.25
N GLN A 88 2.01 -6.14 8.96
CA GLN A 88 1.71 -7.44 8.36
C GLN A 88 2.82 -8.42 8.75
N HIS A 89 2.58 -9.16 9.84
CA HIS A 89 3.48 -10.20 10.30
C HIS A 89 3.69 -11.24 9.19
N THR A 90 4.88 -11.26 8.60
CA THR A 90 5.32 -12.39 7.79
C THR A 90 5.59 -13.55 8.76
N ARG A 91 4.67 -14.53 8.84
CA ARG A 91 4.96 -15.80 9.52
C ARG A 91 5.88 -16.62 8.61
N TYR A 92 7.16 -16.65 8.93
CA TYR A 92 8.10 -17.57 8.31
C TYR A 92 7.79 -18.98 8.81
N VAL A 93 7.28 -19.85 7.93
CA VAL A 93 7.22 -21.29 8.20
C VAL A 93 8.54 -21.87 7.73
N ARG A 94 9.34 -22.41 8.67
CA ARG A 94 10.55 -23.15 8.32
C ARG A 94 10.11 -24.44 7.65
N ILE A 95 10.43 -24.60 6.37
CA ILE A 95 10.27 -25.87 5.67
C ILE A 95 11.43 -26.75 6.16
N GLN A 96 11.09 -27.86 6.81
CA GLN A 96 12.05 -28.89 7.23
C GLN A 96 12.46 -29.76 6.05
#